data_AF-A0AAD6Q162-F1
#
_entry.id   AF-A0AAD6Q162-F1
#
_cell.length_a   1.000
_cell.length_b   1.000
_cell.length_c   1.000
_cell.angle_alpha   90.00
_cell.angle_beta   90.00
_cell.angle_gamma   90.00
#
_symmetry.space_group_name_H-M   'P 1'
#
loop_
_entity.id
_entity.type
_entity.pdbx_description
1 polymer ?
#
loop_
_entity_poly.entity_id
_entity_poly.type
_entity_poly.pdbx_seq_one_letter_code
_entity_poly.pdbx_strand_id
1 'polypeptide(L)'
;MVPFLKLSGYNVKKDVRFLPISGLLGTNMKTRMGKAICPWWNGPCLFEALDAIEVPLRDPKGPFRMPIIDKFKDMGTVVMGKVESGSVTEGDSLLVMPNKTMVKVLAVYCDENKVRCAGPGENVRVRLSGIDDEDILSGFVLSSVARPITAVTEFDAQLQILELLDNAIFTAGYKAVLHIHAVVEECEIVQLLQQIDPKTRKPMKKKVLFVKNGAIVVCRVQVNNLICIEKFSDFAQLGRFTLRTEGNLPHLTFNDV
;
A
#
# COMPACT_ATOMS: atom_id res chain seq x y z
N MET A 1 -22.66 -4.93 -6.85
CA MET A 1 -21.73 -4.24 -5.92
C MET A 1 -21.63 -4.94 -4.56
N VAL A 2 -22.73 -5.19 -3.85
CA VAL A 2 -22.69 -5.86 -2.53
C VAL A 2 -22.00 -7.24 -2.54
N PRO A 3 -22.24 -8.15 -3.51
CA PRO A 3 -21.55 -9.44 -3.56
C PRO A 3 -20.03 -9.30 -3.72
N PHE A 4 -19.60 -8.36 -4.57
CA PHE A 4 -18.19 -8.06 -4.80
C PHE A 4 -17.52 -7.52 -3.53
N LEU A 5 -18.12 -6.53 -2.86
CA LEU A 5 -17.58 -5.96 -1.62
C LEU A 5 -17.41 -7.01 -0.51
N LYS A 6 -18.36 -7.93 -0.38
CA LYS A 6 -18.25 -9.05 0.58
C LYS A 6 -17.12 -10.02 0.21
N LEU A 7 -16.96 -10.31 -1.09
CA LEU A 7 -15.90 -11.19 -1.57
C LEU A 7 -14.50 -10.58 -1.37
N SER A 8 -14.39 -9.25 -1.51
CA SER A 8 -13.19 -8.47 -1.20
C SER A 8 -12.93 -8.28 0.30
N GLY A 9 -13.76 -8.83 1.19
CA GLY A 9 -13.56 -8.80 2.64
C GLY A 9 -14.11 -7.58 3.37
N TYR A 10 -14.85 -6.68 2.70
CA TYR A 10 -15.47 -5.52 3.34
C TYR A 10 -16.74 -5.88 4.10
N ASN A 11 -16.92 -5.33 5.30
CA ASN A 11 -18.18 -5.41 6.00
C ASN A 11 -19.13 -4.31 5.49
N VAL A 12 -20.03 -4.69 4.58
CA VAL A 12 -20.97 -3.77 3.93
C VAL A 12 -21.82 -2.96 4.90
N LYS A 13 -22.07 -3.45 6.12
CA LYS A 13 -22.86 -2.70 7.12
C LYS A 13 -22.06 -1.66 7.88
N LYS A 14 -20.74 -1.87 8.04
CA LYS A 14 -19.88 -1.04 8.88
C LYS A 14 -18.98 -0.13 8.05
N ASP A 15 -18.38 -0.69 6.99
CA ASP A 15 -17.27 -0.08 6.26
C ASP A 15 -17.73 0.62 4.98
N VAL A 16 -18.98 0.39 4.54
CA VAL A 16 -19.49 0.90 3.26
C VAL A 16 -20.72 1.76 3.49
N ARG A 17 -20.66 3.01 3.00
CA ARG A 17 -21.79 3.93 2.94
C ARG A 17 -22.15 4.15 1.48
N PHE A 18 -23.39 3.87 1.10
CA PHE A 18 -23.91 4.16 -0.23
C PHE A 18 -24.55 5.53 -0.24
N LEU A 19 -24.10 6.43 -1.14
CA LEU A 19 -24.64 7.79 -1.27
C LEU A 19 -25.17 8.01 -2.69
N PRO A 20 -26.40 8.52 -2.86
CA PRO A 20 -26.87 9.00 -4.16
C PRO A 20 -26.23 10.36 -4.43
N ILE A 21 -25.51 10.49 -5.55
CA ILE A 21 -24.85 11.73 -5.97
C ILE A 21 -25.08 11.96 -7.47
N SER A 22 -25.13 13.23 -7.88
CA SER A 22 -25.15 13.61 -9.29
C SER A 22 -23.98 14.53 -9.60
N GLY A 23 -22.97 14.00 -10.30
CA GLY A 23 -21.79 14.74 -10.75
C GLY A 23 -22.14 15.97 -11.58
N LEU A 24 -23.08 15.81 -12.50
CA LEU A 24 -23.48 16.84 -13.47
C LEU A 24 -24.23 18.01 -12.81
N LEU A 25 -25.10 17.73 -11.84
CA LEU A 25 -25.95 18.74 -11.21
C LEU A 25 -25.41 19.25 -9.87
N GLY A 26 -24.34 18.64 -9.34
CA GLY A 26 -23.78 18.98 -8.03
C GLY A 26 -24.62 18.51 -6.84
N THR A 27 -25.60 17.63 -7.05
CA THR A 27 -26.55 17.22 -6.01
C THR A 27 -25.90 16.31 -4.97
N ASN A 28 -26.15 16.58 -3.69
CA ASN A 28 -25.70 15.80 -2.53
C ASN A 28 -24.17 15.75 -2.33
N MET A 29 -23.46 16.74 -2.88
CA MET A 29 -22.01 16.90 -2.67
C MET A 29 -21.71 17.70 -1.40
N LYS A 30 -21.98 19.01 -1.43
CA LYS A 30 -21.76 19.92 -0.30
C LYS A 30 -22.99 20.06 0.57
N THR A 31 -24.15 20.23 -0.04
CA THR A 31 -25.44 20.35 0.67
C THR A 31 -26.19 19.04 0.60
N ARG A 32 -26.90 18.70 1.68
CA ARG A 32 -27.77 17.52 1.70
C ARG A 32 -28.81 17.58 0.59
N MET A 33 -29.13 16.41 0.05
CA MET A 33 -30.15 16.29 -0.99
C MET A 33 -31.51 16.77 -0.49
N GLY A 34 -32.15 17.68 -1.24
CA GLY A 34 -33.52 18.08 -0.96
C GLY A 34 -34.50 16.94 -1.23
N LYS A 35 -35.52 16.79 -0.36
CA LYS A 35 -36.57 15.77 -0.51
C LYS A 35 -37.35 15.87 -1.83
N ALA A 36 -37.36 17.04 -2.48
CA ALA A 36 -37.96 17.22 -3.80
C ALA A 36 -37.24 16.44 -4.91
N ILE A 37 -35.92 16.21 -4.77
CA ILE A 37 -35.11 15.51 -5.77
C ILE A 37 -35.09 14.01 -5.48
N CYS A 38 -34.89 13.61 -4.22
CA CYS A 38 -35.04 12.22 -3.78
C CYS A 38 -35.80 12.16 -2.45
N PRO A 39 -37.11 11.85 -2.47
CA PRO A 39 -37.93 11.81 -1.26
C PRO A 39 -37.51 10.71 -0.26
N TRP A 40 -36.91 9.64 -0.77
CA TRP A 40 -36.53 8.46 0.02
C TRP A 40 -35.17 8.60 0.75
N TRP A 41 -34.36 9.60 0.39
CA TRP A 41 -33.03 9.79 0.98
C TRP A 41 -33.03 10.86 2.07
N ASN A 42 -32.60 10.49 3.28
CA ASN A 42 -32.40 11.41 4.41
C ASN A 42 -30.99 11.30 5.00
N GLY A 43 -30.04 10.75 4.25
CA GLY A 43 -28.66 10.55 4.70
C GLY A 43 -27.78 11.79 4.54
N PRO A 44 -26.49 11.69 4.94
CA PRO A 44 -25.53 12.78 4.80
C PRO A 44 -25.22 13.11 3.33
N CYS A 45 -24.63 14.28 3.10
CA CYS A 45 -24.00 14.60 1.81
C CYS A 45 -22.58 14.01 1.74
N LEU A 46 -21.94 14.10 0.57
CA LEU A 46 -20.58 13.57 0.36
C LEU A 46 -19.56 14.13 1.36
N PHE A 47 -19.53 15.44 1.59
CA PHE A 47 -18.57 16.03 2.52
C PHE A 47 -18.81 15.60 3.97
N GLU A 48 -20.06 15.62 4.44
CA GLU A 48 -20.38 15.09 5.78
C GLU A 48 -19.99 13.61 5.92
N ALA A 49 -20.17 12.82 4.85
CA ALA A 49 -19.79 11.42 4.87
C ALA A 49 -18.27 11.21 4.94
N LEU A 50 -17.49 12.07 4.28
CA LEU A 50 -16.02 12.08 4.33
C LEU A 50 -15.49 12.58 5.67
N ASP A 51 -16.07 13.63 6.23
CA ASP A 51 -15.69 14.20 7.53
C ASP A 51 -15.98 13.22 8.68
N ALA A 52 -16.99 12.37 8.52
CA ALA A 52 -17.35 11.33 9.48
C ALA A 52 -16.54 10.03 9.33
N ILE A 53 -15.46 10.01 8.52
CA ILE A 53 -14.55 8.88 8.43
C ILE A 53 -13.50 9.00 9.54
N GLU A 54 -13.40 7.97 10.37
CA GLU A 54 -12.33 7.87 11.36
C GLU A 54 -10.99 7.62 10.66
N VAL A 55 -10.05 8.54 10.83
CA VAL A 55 -8.69 8.38 10.32
C VAL A 55 -7.93 7.44 11.26
N PRO A 56 -7.25 6.39 10.75
CA PRO A 56 -6.46 5.52 11.59
C PRO A 56 -5.36 6.30 12.30
N LEU A 57 -5.11 5.96 13.58
CA LEU A 57 -4.04 6.54 14.37
C LEU A 57 -2.70 6.27 13.66
N ARG A 58 -1.93 7.33 13.47
CA ARG A 58 -0.57 7.26 12.93
C ARG A 58 0.39 7.63 14.06
N ASP A 59 1.43 6.83 14.25
CA ASP A 59 2.41 7.08 15.31
C ASP A 59 3.51 8.04 14.81
N PRO A 60 3.55 9.30 15.30
CA PRO A 60 4.60 10.25 14.93
C PRO A 60 5.94 9.93 15.59
N LYS A 61 5.97 9.10 16.64
CA LYS A 61 7.20 8.69 17.36
C LYS A 61 7.77 7.37 16.86
N GLY A 62 7.07 6.72 15.93
CA GLY A 62 7.53 5.52 15.26
C GLY A 62 8.82 5.75 14.46
N PRO A 63 9.50 4.68 14.02
CA PRO A 63 10.62 4.83 13.09
C PRO A 63 10.14 5.51 11.80
N PHE A 64 10.97 6.42 11.27
CA PHE A 64 10.64 7.11 10.03
C PHE A 64 10.58 6.12 8.87
N ARG A 65 9.50 6.19 8.09
CA ARG A 65 9.26 5.42 6.87
C ARG A 65 8.56 6.30 5.85
N MET A 66 9.19 6.51 4.70
CA MET A 66 8.60 7.25 3.59
C MET A 66 8.98 6.57 2.28
N PRO A 67 8.06 5.77 1.68
CA PRO A 67 8.22 5.26 0.33
C PRO A 67 8.28 6.42 -0.67
N ILE A 68 9.29 6.37 -1.54
CA ILE A 68 9.51 7.33 -2.61
C ILE A 68 8.62 6.93 -3.78
N ILE A 69 7.73 7.83 -4.17
CA ILE A 69 6.82 7.64 -5.30
C ILE A 69 7.48 8.19 -6.56
N ASP A 70 8.14 9.33 -6.44
CA ASP A 70 8.74 10.05 -7.56
C ASP A 70 9.98 10.85 -7.11
N LYS A 71 10.82 11.20 -8.07
CA LYS A 71 12.11 11.88 -7.85
C LYS A 71 12.40 12.84 -8.99
N PHE A 72 13.03 13.96 -8.70
CA PHE A 72 13.52 14.89 -9.71
C PHE A 72 14.69 15.71 -9.19
N LYS A 73 15.40 16.36 -10.11
CA LYS A 73 16.56 17.18 -9.80
C LYS A 73 16.16 18.66 -9.70
N ASP A 74 16.42 19.27 -8.54
CA ASP A 74 16.22 20.70 -8.29
C ASP A 74 17.22 21.19 -7.24
N MET A 75 18.30 21.83 -7.70
CA MET A 75 19.41 22.30 -6.85
C MET A 75 19.85 21.23 -5.81
N GLY A 76 19.88 19.97 -6.25
CA GLY A 76 19.99 18.77 -5.42
C GLY A 76 18.97 17.72 -5.85
N THR A 77 18.87 16.64 -5.07
CA THR A 77 17.93 15.55 -5.36
C THR A 77 16.68 15.74 -4.52
N VAL A 78 15.52 15.91 -5.16
CA VAL A 78 14.23 16.04 -4.49
C VAL A 78 13.45 14.75 -4.68
N VAL A 79 13.02 14.16 -3.57
CA VAL A 79 12.17 12.96 -3.57
C VAL A 79 10.79 13.30 -3.03
N MET A 80 9.77 12.70 -3.64
CA MET A 80 8.38 12.87 -3.27
C MET A 80 7.83 11.55 -2.74
N GLY A 81 7.07 11.64 -1.66
CA GLY A 81 6.51 10.46 -1.04
C GLY A 81 5.54 10.81 0.07
N LYS A 82 4.86 9.78 0.54
CA LYS A 82 3.98 9.89 1.69
C LYS A 82 4.72 9.37 2.91
N VAL A 83 4.71 10.12 4.00
CA VAL A 83 5.26 9.65 5.27
C VAL A 83 4.31 8.58 5.81
N GLU A 84 4.72 7.33 5.97
CA GLU A 84 3.85 6.30 6.54
C GLU A 84 3.96 6.23 8.06
N SER A 85 5.14 6.54 8.60
CA SER A 85 5.43 6.50 10.04
C SER A 85 6.56 7.46 10.40
N GLY A 86 6.55 7.95 11.64
CA GLY A 86 7.54 8.88 12.17
C GLY A 86 7.38 10.31 11.66
N SER A 87 8.36 11.15 11.98
CA SER A 87 8.44 12.54 11.54
C SER A 87 9.81 12.82 10.93
N VAL A 88 9.86 13.75 9.97
CA VAL A 88 11.11 14.25 9.38
C VAL A 88 11.25 15.74 9.62
N THR A 89 12.45 16.16 10.00
CA THR A 89 12.81 17.56 10.24
C THR A 89 13.95 17.99 9.31
N GLU A 90 13.97 19.26 8.94
CA GLU A 90 15.11 19.86 8.24
C GLU A 90 16.40 19.67 9.05
N GLY A 91 17.44 19.12 8.41
CA GLY A 91 18.73 18.80 9.03
C GLY A 91 18.89 17.34 9.46
N ASP A 92 17.81 16.54 9.46
CA ASP A 92 17.86 15.13 9.85
C ASP A 92 18.75 14.30 8.90
N SER A 93 19.38 13.27 9.47
CA SER A 93 20.12 12.26 8.71
C SER A 93 19.25 11.02 8.57
N LEU A 94 19.01 10.60 7.33
CA LEU A 94 18.17 9.46 6.96
C LEU A 94 18.96 8.47 6.12
N LEU A 95 18.37 7.30 5.91
CA LEU A 95 18.93 6.22 5.11
C LEU A 95 18.00 5.89 3.94
N VAL A 96 18.52 5.93 2.71
CA VAL A 96 17.82 5.45 1.52
C VAL A 96 18.01 3.94 1.42
N MET A 97 16.92 3.20 1.54
CA MET A 97 16.89 1.75 1.34
C MET A 97 16.24 1.43 -0.01
N PRO A 98 16.72 0.41 -0.74
CA PRO A 98 17.61 -0.69 -0.31
C PRO A 98 19.11 -0.41 -0.38
N ASN A 99 19.55 0.70 -1.03
CA ASN A 99 20.97 0.98 -1.30
C ASN A 99 21.83 1.25 -0.05
N LYS A 100 21.21 1.47 1.11
CA LYS A 100 21.88 1.85 2.37
C LYS A 100 22.71 3.13 2.24
N THR A 101 22.24 4.07 1.44
CA THR A 101 22.92 5.36 1.23
C THR A 101 22.49 6.34 2.32
N MET A 102 23.46 6.87 3.07
CA MET A 102 23.24 7.90 4.07
C MET A 102 22.97 9.24 3.38
N VAL A 103 21.88 9.89 3.74
CA VAL A 103 21.47 11.17 3.16
C VAL A 103 21.10 12.18 4.23
N LYS A 104 21.29 13.46 3.94
CA LYS A 104 20.89 14.55 4.82
C LYS A 104 19.72 15.32 4.23
N VAL A 105 18.72 15.60 5.06
CA VAL A 105 17.55 16.40 4.69
C VAL A 105 17.93 17.87 4.71
N LEU A 106 17.93 18.50 3.54
CA LEU A 106 18.21 19.93 3.39
C LEU A 106 16.96 20.80 3.55
N ALA A 107 15.81 20.30 3.10
CA ALA A 107 14.54 21.01 3.21
C ALA A 107 13.38 20.02 3.08
N VAL A 108 12.27 20.34 3.75
CA VAL A 108 11.01 19.61 3.64
C VAL A 108 9.95 20.58 3.12
N TYR A 109 9.18 20.15 2.14
CA TYR A 109 8.07 20.90 1.56
C TYR A 109 6.79 20.09 1.72
N CYS A 110 5.75 20.73 2.26
CA CYS A 110 4.39 20.20 2.24
C CYS A 110 3.65 21.00 1.18
N ASP A 111 3.20 20.31 0.13
CA ASP A 111 2.65 20.93 -1.09
C ASP A 111 3.63 21.95 -1.72
N GLU A 112 3.32 23.25 -1.64
CA GLU A 112 4.15 24.35 -2.16
C GLU A 112 4.91 25.09 -1.06
N ASN A 113 4.65 24.80 0.22
CA ASN A 113 5.21 25.54 1.34
C ASN A 113 6.40 24.80 1.95
N LYS A 114 7.50 25.53 2.20
CA LYS A 114 8.62 24.99 2.99
C LYS A 114 8.20 24.87 4.46
N VAL A 115 8.32 23.67 5.02
CA VAL A 115 8.00 23.37 6.41
C VAL A 115 9.26 22.92 7.15
N ARG A 116 9.32 23.17 8.46
CA ARG A 116 10.45 22.72 9.30
C ARG A 116 10.40 21.23 9.59
N CYS A 117 9.20 20.70 9.76
CA CYS A 117 8.95 19.30 10.08
C CYS A 117 7.68 18.83 9.37
N ALA A 118 7.62 17.53 9.07
CA ALA A 118 6.44 16.88 8.55
C ALA A 118 6.14 15.59 9.30
N GLY A 119 4.85 15.31 9.48
CA GLY A 119 4.33 14.19 10.25
C GLY A 119 3.81 13.03 9.41
N PRO A 120 3.31 11.97 10.05
CA PRO A 120 2.86 10.79 9.34
C PRO A 120 1.56 11.04 8.55
N GLY A 121 1.65 10.67 7.28
CA GLY A 121 0.68 10.63 6.20
C GLY A 121 0.30 11.99 5.62
N GLU A 122 1.21 12.94 5.77
CA GLU A 122 1.38 14.06 4.85
C GLU A 122 2.13 13.59 3.59
N ASN A 123 1.81 14.18 2.45
CA ASN A 123 2.58 14.02 1.22
C ASN A 123 3.63 15.13 1.19
N VAL A 124 4.90 14.74 1.12
CA VAL A 124 6.02 15.66 1.29
C VAL A 124 6.99 15.56 0.13
N ARG A 125 7.64 16.69 -0.19
CA ARG A 125 8.84 16.72 -1.02
C ARG A 125 10.04 17.00 -0.14
N VAL A 126 11.01 16.11 -0.16
CA VAL A 126 12.20 16.19 0.69
C VAL A 126 13.41 16.41 -0.22
N ARG A 127 14.12 17.52 -0.02
CA ARG A 127 15.40 17.78 -0.68
C ARG A 127 16.51 17.09 0.10
N LEU A 128 17.24 16.23 -0.59
CA LEU A 128 18.30 15.41 -0.03
C LEU A 128 19.67 15.88 -0.52
N SER A 129 20.68 15.63 0.30
CA SER A 129 22.09 15.78 -0.03
C SER A 129 22.82 14.46 0.24
N GLY A 130 23.86 14.18 -0.55
CA GLY A 130 24.66 12.95 -0.45
C GLY A 130 24.17 11.79 -1.32
N ILE A 131 23.22 12.04 -2.23
CA ILE A 131 22.76 11.08 -3.22
C ILE A 131 22.34 11.79 -4.51
N ASP A 132 22.64 11.19 -5.65
CA ASP A 132 22.17 11.66 -6.94
C ASP A 132 20.79 11.08 -7.29
N ASP A 133 20.07 11.78 -8.15
CA ASP A 133 18.74 11.34 -8.59
C ASP A 133 18.80 10.03 -9.38
N GLU A 134 19.92 9.74 -10.04
CA GLU A 134 20.16 8.50 -10.78
C GLU A 134 20.21 7.25 -9.87
N ASP A 135 20.67 7.41 -8.63
CA ASP A 135 20.85 6.32 -7.66
C ASP A 135 19.59 5.97 -6.85
N ILE A 136 18.50 6.72 -7.04
CA ILE A 136 17.22 6.48 -6.36
C ILE A 136 16.25 5.87 -7.37
N LEU A 137 15.41 4.92 -6.99
CA LEU A 137 14.31 4.48 -7.85
C LEU A 137 12.97 4.69 -7.15
N SER A 138 11.90 4.85 -7.94
CA SER A 138 10.54 4.81 -7.41
C SER A 138 10.32 3.47 -6.70
N GLY A 139 9.80 3.51 -5.48
CA GLY A 139 9.65 2.36 -4.61
C GLY A 139 10.76 2.16 -3.58
N PHE A 140 11.87 2.91 -3.67
CA PHE A 140 12.84 2.99 -2.56
C PHE A 140 12.20 3.66 -1.34
N VAL A 141 12.74 3.41 -0.16
CA VAL A 141 12.17 3.89 1.11
C VAL A 141 13.19 4.72 1.86
N LEU A 142 12.84 5.97 2.17
CA LEU A 142 13.55 6.73 3.18
C LEU A 142 13.22 6.18 4.56
N SER A 143 14.26 5.83 5.32
CA SER A 143 14.14 5.21 6.63
C SER A 143 15.02 5.89 7.67
N SER A 144 14.66 5.74 8.93
CA SER A 144 15.48 6.19 10.06
C SER A 144 16.79 5.39 10.14
N VAL A 145 17.90 6.07 10.39
CA VAL A 145 19.23 5.45 10.56
C VAL A 145 19.27 4.52 11.78
N ALA A 146 18.58 4.86 12.87
CA ALA A 146 18.59 4.06 14.10
C ALA A 146 17.81 2.74 13.98
N ARG A 147 16.77 2.72 13.13
CA ARG A 147 15.93 1.55 12.87
C ARG A 147 15.63 1.48 11.37
N PRO A 148 16.61 1.03 10.56
CA PRO A 148 16.45 0.96 9.11
C PRO A 148 15.38 -0.08 8.73
N ILE A 149 14.74 0.11 7.58
CA ILE A 149 13.83 -0.88 7.01
C ILE A 149 14.64 -2.07 6.46
N THR A 150 14.09 -3.28 6.56
CA THR A 150 14.69 -4.47 5.98
C THR A 150 14.46 -4.54 4.47
N ALA A 151 15.51 -4.85 3.72
CA ALA A 151 15.42 -5.17 2.30
C ALA A 151 15.70 -6.66 2.10
N VAL A 152 14.84 -7.35 1.34
CA VAL A 152 14.90 -8.79 1.12
C VAL A 152 14.63 -9.10 -0.35
N THR A 153 15.10 -10.26 -0.80
CA THR A 153 14.77 -10.83 -2.11
C THR A 153 13.79 -12.00 -2.00
N GLU A 154 13.58 -12.52 -0.80
CA GLU A 154 12.71 -13.66 -0.53
C GLU A 154 11.95 -13.43 0.78
N PHE A 155 10.65 -13.67 0.76
CA PHE A 155 9.78 -13.52 1.94
C PHE A 155 8.61 -14.49 1.89
N ASP A 156 8.14 -14.90 3.07
CA ASP A 156 6.93 -15.68 3.21
C ASP A 156 5.74 -14.72 3.35
N ALA A 157 4.68 -14.96 2.59
CA ALA A 157 3.49 -14.12 2.62
C ALA A 157 2.21 -14.92 2.44
N GLN A 158 1.14 -14.43 3.05
CA GLN A 158 -0.21 -14.94 2.84
C GLN A 158 -0.86 -14.21 1.66
N LEU A 159 -1.29 -14.98 0.67
CA LEU A 159 -2.01 -14.52 -0.51
C LEU A 159 -3.46 -14.94 -0.46
N GLN A 160 -4.36 -13.99 -0.73
CA GLN A 160 -5.74 -14.28 -1.07
C GLN A 160 -5.93 -14.16 -2.58
N ILE A 161 -6.30 -15.27 -3.21
CA ILE A 161 -6.54 -15.36 -4.64
C ILE A 161 -7.99 -14.96 -4.91
N LEU A 162 -8.21 -13.78 -5.48
CA LEU A 162 -9.57 -13.40 -5.88
C LEU A 162 -9.96 -14.07 -7.19
N GLU A 163 -9.15 -13.86 -8.23
CA GLU A 163 -9.44 -14.32 -9.58
C GLU A 163 -8.14 -14.65 -10.31
N LEU A 164 -8.04 -15.87 -10.84
CA LEU A 164 -7.04 -16.30 -11.81
C LEU A 164 -7.66 -16.27 -13.20
N LEU A 165 -6.80 -16.15 -14.21
CA LEU A 165 -7.17 -16.32 -15.62
C LEU A 165 -7.89 -17.66 -15.85
N ASP A 166 -8.78 -17.71 -16.84
CA ASP A 166 -9.51 -18.92 -17.18
C ASP A 166 -8.53 -20.09 -17.46
N ASN A 167 -8.77 -21.22 -16.79
CA ASN A 167 -7.93 -22.42 -16.80
C ASN A 167 -6.51 -22.26 -16.22
N ALA A 168 -6.15 -21.10 -15.66
CA ALA A 168 -4.89 -20.93 -14.96
C ALA A 168 -4.94 -21.60 -13.58
N ILE A 169 -3.81 -22.22 -13.23
CA ILE A 169 -3.61 -22.86 -11.94
C ILE A 169 -2.44 -22.16 -11.27
N PHE A 170 -2.61 -21.80 -10.00
CA PHE A 170 -1.52 -21.20 -9.23
C PHE A 170 -0.71 -22.31 -8.55
N THR A 171 0.56 -22.40 -8.92
CA THR A 171 1.50 -23.46 -8.49
C THR A 171 2.84 -22.85 -8.07
N ALA A 172 3.74 -23.68 -7.53
CA ALA A 172 5.15 -23.31 -7.47
C ALA A 172 5.70 -23.06 -8.90
N GLY A 173 6.60 -22.09 -9.04
CA GLY A 173 7.11 -21.58 -10.31
C GLY A 173 6.20 -20.56 -11.01
N TYR A 174 5.08 -20.16 -10.38
CA TYR A 174 4.19 -19.15 -10.94
C TYR A 174 4.89 -17.79 -10.97
N LYS A 175 4.95 -17.17 -12.15
CA LYS A 175 5.52 -15.84 -12.35
C LYS A 175 4.44 -14.78 -12.36
N ALA A 176 4.68 -13.69 -11.65
CA ALA A 176 3.76 -12.56 -11.55
C ALA A 176 4.55 -11.25 -11.40
N VAL A 177 3.88 -10.13 -11.64
CA VAL A 177 4.37 -8.80 -11.33
C VAL A 177 3.88 -8.41 -9.94
N LEU A 178 4.82 -8.20 -9.03
CA LEU A 178 4.62 -7.73 -7.68
C LEU A 178 4.54 -6.21 -7.65
N HIS A 179 3.48 -5.70 -7.04
CA HIS A 179 3.27 -4.29 -6.79
C HIS A 179 3.29 -4.05 -5.27
N ILE A 180 4.32 -3.33 -4.78
CA ILE A 180 4.43 -2.89 -3.39
C ILE A 180 4.73 -1.39 -3.39
N HIS A 181 3.90 -0.57 -2.77
CA HIS A 181 4.07 0.89 -2.82
C HIS A 181 4.08 1.43 -4.26
N ALA A 182 5.24 1.93 -4.69
CA ALA A 182 5.58 2.37 -6.03
C ALA A 182 6.55 1.40 -6.74
N VAL A 183 6.99 0.32 -6.07
CA VAL A 183 7.78 -0.76 -6.68
C VAL A 183 6.86 -1.58 -7.58
N VAL A 184 7.33 -1.82 -8.80
CA VAL A 184 6.77 -2.79 -9.73
C VAL A 184 7.89 -3.70 -10.16
N GLU A 185 7.86 -4.95 -9.70
CA GLU A 185 8.97 -5.89 -9.85
C GLU A 185 8.45 -7.27 -10.26
N GLU A 186 9.19 -7.99 -11.08
CA GLU A 186 8.87 -9.38 -11.40
C GLU A 186 9.18 -10.30 -10.21
N CYS A 187 8.26 -11.20 -9.91
CA CYS A 187 8.40 -12.17 -8.83
C CYS A 187 8.03 -13.58 -9.28
N GLU A 188 8.58 -14.55 -8.57
CA GLU A 188 8.29 -15.97 -8.73
C GLU A 188 7.85 -16.57 -7.39
N ILE A 189 6.83 -17.41 -7.45
CA ILE A 189 6.34 -18.17 -6.31
C ILE A 189 7.17 -19.43 -6.18
N VAL A 190 8.16 -19.43 -5.30
CA VAL A 190 9.11 -20.54 -5.11
C VAL A 190 8.38 -21.77 -4.56
N GLN A 191 7.52 -21.57 -3.57
CA GLN A 191 6.87 -22.66 -2.86
C GLN A 191 5.51 -22.26 -2.29
N LEU A 192 4.53 -23.16 -2.43
CA LEU A 192 3.29 -23.10 -1.67
C LEU A 192 3.51 -23.83 -0.34
N LEU A 193 3.51 -23.08 0.76
CA LEU A 193 3.78 -23.62 2.10
C LEU A 193 2.52 -24.27 2.67
N GLN A 194 1.40 -23.52 2.68
CA GLN A 194 0.18 -23.97 3.34
C GLN A 194 -1.06 -23.29 2.80
N GLN A 195 -2.16 -24.04 2.67
CA GLN A 195 -3.46 -23.46 2.33
C GLN A 195 -4.22 -23.18 3.63
N ILE A 196 -4.86 -22.01 3.71
CA ILE A 196 -5.69 -21.60 4.83
C ILE A 196 -7.15 -21.70 4.41
N ASP A 197 -7.97 -22.32 5.25
CA ASP A 197 -9.41 -22.36 5.03
C ASP A 197 -10.00 -20.96 5.27
N PRO A 198 -10.67 -20.34 4.27
CA PRO A 198 -11.18 -18.99 4.38
C PRO A 198 -12.25 -18.82 5.46
N LYS A 199 -12.96 -19.89 5.84
CA LYS A 199 -14.01 -19.84 6.88
C LYS A 199 -13.44 -19.99 8.27
N THR A 200 -12.52 -20.93 8.46
CA THR A 200 -11.98 -21.25 9.78
C THR A 200 -10.70 -20.49 10.11
N ARG A 201 -10.07 -19.84 9.12
CA ARG A 201 -8.76 -19.18 9.20
C ARG A 201 -7.67 -20.10 9.75
N LYS A 202 -7.85 -21.41 9.61
CA LYS A 202 -6.94 -22.43 10.12
C LYS A 202 -6.13 -23.06 8.99
N PRO A 203 -4.88 -23.45 9.29
CA PRO A 203 -4.03 -24.16 8.36
C PRO A 203 -4.61 -25.52 7.97
N MET A 204 -4.69 -25.79 6.67
CA MET A 204 -5.02 -27.12 6.16
C MET A 204 -3.79 -28.04 6.28
N LYS A 205 -4.01 -29.29 6.71
CA LYS A 205 -2.93 -30.28 6.94
C LYS A 205 -2.38 -30.93 5.66
N LYS A 206 -3.02 -30.72 4.50
CA LYS A 206 -2.62 -31.34 3.24
C LYS A 206 -1.51 -30.53 2.57
N LYS A 207 -0.56 -31.23 1.95
CA LYS A 207 0.44 -30.60 1.08
C LYS A 207 -0.27 -29.93 -0.10
N VAL A 208 0.06 -28.67 -0.34
CA VAL A 208 -0.54 -27.86 -1.40
C VAL A 208 0.34 -27.97 -2.64
N LEU A 209 -0.21 -28.55 -3.71
CA LEU A 209 0.48 -28.60 -5.02
C LEU A 209 0.00 -27.47 -5.93
N PHE A 210 -1.27 -27.11 -5.79
CA PHE A 210 -1.90 -26.05 -6.55
C PHE A 210 -3.10 -25.48 -5.79
N VAL A 211 -3.50 -24.26 -6.16
CA VAL A 211 -4.70 -23.61 -5.62
C VAL A 211 -5.55 -23.00 -6.74
N LYS A 212 -6.84 -22.82 -6.45
CA LYS A 212 -7.86 -22.27 -7.36
C LYS A 212 -8.37 -20.92 -6.84
N ASN A 213 -9.21 -20.26 -7.63
CA ASN A 213 -9.87 -19.00 -7.27
C ASN A 213 -10.55 -19.07 -5.90
N GLY A 214 -10.42 -18.00 -5.11
CA GLY A 214 -10.97 -17.87 -3.76
C GLY A 214 -10.14 -18.53 -2.65
N ALA A 215 -9.03 -19.20 -2.96
CA ALA A 215 -8.18 -19.82 -1.95
C ALA A 215 -7.29 -18.78 -1.24
N ILE A 216 -7.00 -19.05 0.04
CA ILE A 216 -5.98 -18.35 0.81
C ILE A 216 -4.79 -19.30 0.96
N VAL A 217 -3.59 -18.86 0.62
CA VAL A 217 -2.38 -19.67 0.64
C VAL A 217 -1.21 -18.88 1.20
N VAL A 218 -0.43 -19.49 2.07
CA VAL A 218 0.89 -19.01 2.49
C VAL A 218 1.90 -19.54 1.49
N CYS A 219 2.64 -18.66 0.86
CA CYS A 219 3.66 -19.02 -0.11
C CYS A 219 4.93 -18.20 0.10
N ARG A 220 6.03 -18.74 -0.42
CA ARG A 220 7.31 -18.05 -0.50
C ARG A 220 7.41 -17.33 -1.83
N VAL A 221 7.59 -16.02 -1.78
CA VAL A 221 7.74 -15.14 -2.93
C VAL A 221 9.21 -14.74 -3.04
N GLN A 222 9.77 -14.88 -4.24
CA GLN A 222 11.10 -14.45 -4.57
C GLN A 222 11.05 -13.36 -5.64
N VAL A 223 11.89 -12.35 -5.50
CA VAL A 223 12.11 -11.28 -6.47
C VAL A 223 13.57 -11.21 -6.87
N ASN A 224 13.85 -10.61 -8.03
CA ASN A 224 15.20 -10.47 -8.55
C ASN A 224 15.95 -9.34 -7.84
N ASN A 225 15.31 -8.18 -7.70
CA ASN A 225 15.88 -7.00 -7.06
C ASN A 225 15.58 -6.95 -5.56
N LEU A 226 16.45 -6.31 -4.78
CA LEU A 226 16.20 -6.05 -3.36
C LEU A 226 15.01 -5.10 -3.21
N ILE A 227 13.96 -5.55 -2.50
CA ILE A 227 12.78 -4.74 -2.19
C ILE A 227 12.70 -4.47 -0.69
N CYS A 228 12.20 -3.30 -0.32
CA CYS A 228 11.95 -2.96 1.07
C CYS A 228 10.54 -3.42 1.45
N ILE A 229 10.44 -4.30 2.45
CA ILE A 229 9.17 -4.82 2.94
C ILE A 229 9.25 -5.00 4.46
N GLU A 230 8.13 -4.76 5.14
CA GLU A 230 7.99 -5.00 6.58
C GLU A 230 6.80 -5.91 6.84
N LYS A 231 6.80 -6.53 8.03
CA LYS A 231 5.68 -7.37 8.44
C LYS A 231 4.42 -6.55 8.54
N PHE A 232 3.30 -7.16 8.17
CA PHE A 232 2.01 -6.48 8.21
C PHE A 232 1.60 -6.08 9.64
N SER A 233 1.96 -6.91 10.62
CA SER A 233 1.72 -6.66 12.05
C SER A 233 2.39 -5.40 12.56
N ASP A 234 3.56 -5.07 12.00
CA ASP A 234 4.40 -3.98 12.46
C ASP A 234 4.07 -2.72 11.67
N PHE A 235 4.00 -2.84 10.33
CA PHE A 235 3.68 -1.75 9.42
C PHE A 235 2.71 -2.22 8.33
N ALA A 236 1.42 -2.11 8.62
CA ALA A 236 0.35 -2.54 7.70
C ALA A 236 0.40 -1.83 6.33
N GLN A 237 1.01 -0.65 6.23
CA GLN A 237 1.17 0.05 4.95
C GLN A 237 2.29 -0.56 4.11
N LEU A 238 3.37 -1.03 4.75
CA LEU A 238 4.57 -1.62 4.12
C LEU A 238 4.52 -3.14 3.94
N GLY A 239 3.58 -3.81 4.62
CA GLY A 239 3.34 -5.25 4.44
C GLY A 239 2.23 -5.60 3.45
N ARG A 240 1.67 -4.62 2.73
CA ARG A 240 0.61 -4.85 1.72
C ARG A 240 1.19 -4.82 0.33
N PHE A 241 0.83 -5.83 -0.45
CA PHE A 241 1.21 -5.92 -1.85
C PHE A 241 0.10 -6.57 -2.68
N THR A 242 0.22 -6.45 -4.00
CA THR A 242 -0.60 -7.16 -4.96
C THR A 242 0.26 -7.86 -6.00
N LEU A 243 -0.25 -8.96 -6.54
CA LEU A 243 0.40 -9.70 -7.63
C LEU A 243 -0.49 -9.61 -8.87
N ARG A 244 0.13 -9.43 -10.04
CA ARG A 244 -0.58 -9.30 -11.33
C ARG A 244 0.05 -10.18 -12.41
N THR A 245 -0.77 -10.72 -13.29
CA THR A 245 -0.34 -11.53 -14.45
C THR A 245 -0.83 -10.84 -15.73
N GLU A 246 -0.12 -10.97 -16.85
CA GLU A 246 -0.40 -10.22 -18.08
C GLU A 246 -1.86 -10.38 -18.58
N GLY A 247 -2.44 -9.28 -19.07
CA GLY A 247 -3.66 -9.25 -19.88
C GLY A 247 -4.99 -8.97 -19.16
N ASN A 248 -5.14 -9.29 -17.88
CA ASN A 248 -6.32 -8.98 -17.06
C ASN A 248 -5.88 -8.88 -15.60
N LEU A 249 -6.48 -8.00 -14.80
CA LEU A 249 -6.22 -7.88 -13.36
C LEU A 249 -6.53 -9.20 -12.66
N PRO A 250 -5.56 -10.07 -12.30
CA PRO A 250 -5.81 -11.01 -11.22
C PRO A 250 -5.63 -10.17 -9.97
N HIS A 251 -6.70 -9.70 -9.35
CA HIS A 251 -6.60 -8.97 -8.09
C HIS A 251 -6.17 -9.95 -6.99
N LEU A 252 -4.90 -10.37 -6.96
CA LEU A 252 -4.30 -11.02 -5.81
C LEU A 252 -4.15 -9.90 -4.77
N THR A 253 -5.11 -9.82 -3.86
CA THR A 253 -5.19 -8.71 -2.90
C THR A 253 -5.20 -9.25 -1.47
N PHE A 254 -4.23 -8.74 -0.71
CA PHE A 254 -4.21 -8.51 0.74
C PHE A 254 -3.74 -9.61 1.72
N ASN A 255 -2.74 -9.16 2.50
CA ASN A 255 -2.45 -9.30 3.93
C ASN A 255 -1.55 -10.45 4.42
N ASP A 256 -0.52 -10.00 5.14
CA ASP A 256 0.42 -10.67 6.05
C ASP A 256 1.71 -11.21 5.39
N VAL A 257 2.75 -10.36 5.41
CA VAL A 257 4.17 -10.71 5.50
C VAL A 257 4.55 -10.82 6.98
#